data_AF-A0AAD1XH68-F1
#
_entry.id   AF-A0AAD1XH68-F1
#
_cell.length_a   1.000
_cell.length_b   1.000
_cell.length_c   1.000
_cell.angle_alpha   90.00
_cell.angle_beta   90.00
_cell.angle_gamma   90.00
#
_symmetry.space_group_name_H-M   'P 1'
#
loop_
_entity.id
_entity.type
_entity.pdbx_description
1 polymer ?
#
loop_
_entity_poly.entity_id
_entity_poly.type
_entity_poly.pdbx_seq_one_letter_code
_entity_poly.pdbx_strand_id
1 'polypeptide(L)'
;MIDILDDRMLESKEELERQMSIHYLINEEQEGMKISEAFKQSLDKITQFAKISVIEGDNLGAVKNLEEYSAIILGYNNFSETKDLPTDLEVPIVLAKSYGAVGVSFCHLGSSYSFTETLKIDNKDMTKTTIYNDSKPIQDWMEHWLSFDKFTPKLLSRVRVKKKAKEDFIVALLITFISESQGIDLSDAKSQVIDTFEKNNKGALLEETSDLEKYLGDIKESYITPEFHPVQSVLGGHLAQEILKIVTKMGRPFYGLYLYNAVEQQGRSFPPTYLHNLV
;
A
#
# COMPACT_ATOMS: atom_id res chain seq x y z
N MET A 1 9.24 -20.48 1.90
CA MET A 1 9.33 -20.42 0.42
C MET A 1 8.84 -19.03 0.04
N ILE A 2 9.44 -18.41 -0.96
CA ILE A 2 9.00 -17.12 -1.51
C ILE A 2 8.78 -17.35 -3.00
N ASP A 3 7.56 -17.15 -3.46
CA ASP A 3 7.23 -17.29 -4.86
C ASP A 3 6.98 -15.91 -5.47
N ILE A 4 7.62 -15.65 -6.60
CA ILE A 4 7.59 -14.35 -7.29
C ILE A 4 6.77 -14.51 -8.56
N LEU A 5 5.82 -13.60 -8.78
CA LEU A 5 4.98 -13.53 -9.96
C LEU A 5 5.19 -12.16 -10.62
N ASP A 6 5.87 -12.16 -11.76
CA ASP A 6 6.04 -11.00 -12.63
C ASP A 6 6.51 -11.49 -14.01
N ASP A 7 5.65 -11.40 -15.02
CA ASP A 7 5.97 -11.90 -16.37
C ASP A 7 6.69 -10.88 -17.26
N ARG A 8 6.82 -9.64 -16.78
CA ARG A 8 7.37 -8.54 -17.57
C ARG A 8 8.82 -8.82 -17.91
N MET A 9 9.17 -8.51 -19.14
CA MET A 9 10.48 -8.78 -19.71
C MET A 9 11.35 -7.52 -19.69
N LEU A 10 12.65 -7.71 -19.43
CA LEU A 10 13.67 -6.67 -19.59
C LEU A 10 14.12 -6.62 -21.06
N GLU A 11 13.17 -6.30 -21.98
CA GLU A 11 13.32 -6.50 -23.44
C GLU A 11 14.25 -5.50 -24.13
N SER A 12 14.46 -4.34 -23.53
CA SER A 12 15.29 -3.29 -24.10
C SER A 12 16.27 -2.75 -23.08
N LYS A 13 17.38 -2.21 -23.58
CA LYS A 13 18.36 -1.51 -22.75
C LYS A 13 17.73 -0.36 -21.96
N GLU A 14 16.80 0.38 -22.55
CA GLU A 14 16.09 1.48 -21.87
C GLU A 14 15.22 0.97 -20.71
N GLU A 15 14.50 -0.13 -20.90
CA GLU A 15 13.71 -0.76 -19.84
C GLU A 15 14.60 -1.34 -18.75
N LEU A 16 15.72 -1.97 -19.10
CA LEU A 16 16.72 -2.45 -18.15
C LEU A 16 17.31 -1.30 -17.33
N GLU A 17 17.75 -0.23 -17.98
CA GLU A 17 18.29 0.97 -17.32
C GLU A 17 17.23 1.60 -16.38
N ARG A 18 15.97 1.66 -16.82
CA ARG A 18 14.85 2.12 -15.97
C ARG A 18 14.69 1.22 -14.75
N GLN A 19 14.65 -0.09 -14.91
CA GLN A 19 14.45 -1.05 -13.82
C GLN A 19 15.64 -1.08 -12.86
N MET A 20 16.88 -0.97 -13.36
CA MET A 20 18.08 -0.82 -12.53
C MET A 20 18.06 0.47 -11.70
N SER A 21 17.48 1.54 -12.24
CA SER A 21 17.32 2.80 -11.49
C SER A 21 16.33 2.70 -10.33
N ILE A 22 15.53 1.61 -10.27
CA ILE A 22 14.47 1.41 -9.27
C ILE A 22 14.81 0.23 -8.35
N HIS A 23 15.42 -0.82 -8.90
CA HIS A 23 15.65 -2.09 -8.24
C HIS A 23 17.14 -2.41 -8.16
N TYR A 24 17.68 -2.37 -6.94
CA TYR A 24 19.07 -2.74 -6.66
C TYR A 24 19.36 -4.25 -6.87
N LEU A 25 18.33 -5.07 -7.08
CA LEU A 25 18.44 -6.49 -7.39
C LEU A 25 18.55 -6.77 -8.89
N ILE A 26 18.34 -5.77 -9.75
CA ILE A 26 18.46 -5.89 -11.20
C ILE A 26 19.81 -5.30 -11.64
N ASN A 27 20.50 -5.96 -12.56
CA ASN A 27 21.80 -5.52 -13.10
C ASN A 27 21.93 -5.79 -14.60
N GLU A 28 23.00 -5.28 -15.21
CA GLU A 28 23.24 -5.31 -16.66
C GLU A 28 23.29 -6.73 -17.25
N GLU A 29 23.67 -7.75 -16.46
CA GLU A 29 23.78 -9.14 -16.94
C GLU A 29 22.41 -9.80 -17.16
N GLN A 30 21.32 -9.11 -16.83
CA GLN A 30 19.95 -9.64 -16.81
C GLN A 30 19.09 -9.10 -17.97
N GLU A 31 19.70 -8.46 -18.96
CA GLU A 31 19.04 -8.07 -20.20
C GLU A 31 18.37 -9.28 -20.86
N GLY A 32 17.11 -9.13 -21.27
CA GLY A 32 16.32 -10.19 -21.90
C GLY A 32 15.75 -11.23 -20.94
N MET A 33 15.90 -11.09 -19.63
CA MET A 33 15.25 -11.95 -18.63
C MET A 33 13.88 -11.41 -18.22
N LYS A 34 13.02 -12.28 -17.68
CA LYS A 34 11.84 -11.83 -16.91
C LYS A 34 12.30 -11.14 -15.63
N ILE A 35 11.58 -10.11 -15.19
CA ILE A 35 11.84 -9.41 -13.92
C ILE A 35 11.85 -10.40 -12.75
N SER A 36 10.89 -11.33 -12.70
CA SER A 36 10.82 -12.37 -11.67
C SER A 36 12.04 -13.29 -11.64
N GLU A 37 12.56 -13.66 -12.81
CA GLU A 37 13.78 -14.49 -12.94
C GLU A 37 15.03 -13.72 -12.54
N ALA A 38 15.14 -12.44 -12.92
CA ALA A 38 16.21 -11.54 -12.51
C ALA A 38 16.24 -11.39 -10.97
N PHE A 39 15.07 -11.19 -10.34
CA PHE A 39 14.97 -11.16 -8.88
C PHE A 39 15.34 -12.48 -8.23
N LYS A 40 14.86 -13.61 -8.76
CA LYS A 40 15.24 -14.92 -8.24
C LYS A 40 16.76 -15.10 -8.27
N GLN A 41 17.41 -14.81 -9.39
CA GLN A 41 18.86 -14.95 -9.53
C GLN A 41 19.64 -14.12 -8.50
N SER A 42 19.18 -12.90 -8.21
CA SER A 42 19.82 -12.03 -7.22
C SER A 42 19.51 -12.44 -5.78
N LEU A 43 18.28 -12.86 -5.48
CA LEU A 43 17.88 -13.31 -4.15
C LEU A 43 18.52 -14.64 -3.75
N ASP A 44 18.71 -15.57 -4.70
CA ASP A 44 19.43 -16.83 -4.48
C ASP A 44 20.89 -16.59 -4.02
N LYS A 45 21.50 -15.46 -4.41
CA LYS A 45 22.84 -15.05 -3.94
C LYS A 45 22.83 -14.47 -2.53
N ILE A 46 21.69 -13.90 -2.10
CA ILE A 46 21.57 -13.19 -0.81
C ILE A 46 21.21 -14.15 0.33
N THR A 47 20.37 -15.15 0.07
CA THR A 47 19.89 -16.05 1.12
C THR A 47 19.97 -17.52 0.72
N GLN A 48 20.56 -18.32 1.61
CA GLN A 48 20.55 -19.78 1.52
C GLN A 48 19.38 -20.42 2.29
N PHE A 49 18.64 -19.62 3.05
CA PHE A 49 17.64 -20.13 4.01
C PHE A 49 16.22 -20.06 3.48
N ALA A 50 15.97 -19.21 2.47
CA ALA A 50 14.69 -19.13 1.80
C ALA A 50 14.80 -19.74 0.40
N LYS A 51 13.96 -20.73 0.12
CA LYS A 51 13.76 -21.19 -1.26
C LYS A 51 12.96 -20.12 -2.02
N ILE A 52 13.53 -19.61 -3.10
CA ILE A 52 12.90 -18.66 -4.02
C ILE A 52 12.44 -19.41 -5.28
N SER A 53 11.20 -19.20 -5.70
CA SER A 53 10.64 -19.72 -6.96
C SER A 53 10.04 -18.60 -7.79
N VAL A 54 9.89 -18.86 -9.09
CA VAL A 54 9.12 -18.00 -10.00
C VAL A 54 7.87 -18.76 -10.40
N ILE A 55 6.73 -18.09 -10.33
CA ILE A 55 5.46 -18.60 -10.85
C ILE A 55 5.32 -18.09 -12.28
N GLU A 56 5.02 -19.00 -13.21
CA GLU A 56 4.65 -18.60 -14.57
C GLU A 56 3.21 -18.09 -14.59
N GLY A 57 3.03 -16.85 -15.05
CA GLY A 57 1.72 -16.22 -15.18
C GLY A 57 1.83 -14.70 -15.13
N ASP A 58 0.79 -14.03 -15.62
CA ASP A 58 0.67 -12.58 -15.75
C ASP A 58 -0.16 -11.95 -14.62
N ASN A 59 -0.91 -12.76 -13.85
CA ASN A 59 -1.76 -12.30 -12.75
C ASN A 59 -1.99 -13.39 -11.70
N LEU A 60 -2.58 -13.00 -10.56
CA LEU A 60 -2.88 -13.91 -9.45
C LEU A 60 -3.80 -15.09 -9.82
N GLY A 61 -4.61 -14.98 -10.87
CA GLY A 61 -5.44 -16.07 -11.38
C GLY A 61 -4.62 -17.27 -11.90
N ALA A 62 -3.35 -17.06 -12.25
CA ALA A 62 -2.43 -18.14 -12.62
C ALA A 62 -1.91 -18.94 -11.42
N VAL A 63 -2.02 -18.39 -10.20
CA VAL A 63 -1.52 -19.03 -8.98
C VAL A 63 -2.54 -20.07 -8.51
N LYS A 64 -2.16 -21.35 -8.59
CA LYS A 64 -2.96 -22.43 -8.02
C LYS A 64 -2.93 -22.34 -6.50
N ASN A 65 -4.11 -22.42 -5.87
CA ASN A 65 -4.29 -22.47 -4.41
C ASN A 65 -3.61 -21.32 -3.64
N LEU A 66 -4.13 -20.10 -3.78
CA LEU A 66 -3.68 -18.95 -3.00
C LEU A 66 -3.68 -19.19 -1.47
N GLU A 67 -4.52 -20.10 -0.97
CA GLU A 67 -4.61 -20.49 0.44
C GLU A 67 -3.36 -21.18 1.00
N GLU A 68 -2.47 -21.70 0.15
CA GLU A 68 -1.21 -22.31 0.60
C GLU A 68 -0.21 -21.26 1.11
N TYR A 69 -0.42 -19.99 0.78
CA TYR A 69 0.44 -18.89 1.20
C TYR A 69 0.05 -18.34 2.57
N SER A 70 1.05 -18.01 3.39
CA SER A 70 0.81 -17.37 4.69
C SER A 70 0.53 -15.87 4.60
N ALA A 71 0.93 -15.26 3.49
CA ALA A 71 0.68 -13.86 3.15
C ALA A 71 0.91 -13.65 1.65
N ILE A 72 0.16 -12.74 1.04
CA ILE A 72 0.34 -12.31 -0.34
C ILE A 72 0.69 -10.83 -0.35
N ILE A 73 1.70 -10.44 -1.14
CA ILE A 73 2.18 -9.06 -1.25
C ILE A 73 1.99 -8.60 -2.68
N LEU A 74 1.25 -7.51 -2.87
CA LEU A 74 0.95 -6.96 -4.19
C LEU A 74 1.52 -5.55 -4.31
N GLY A 75 2.19 -5.27 -5.42
CA GLY A 75 2.44 -3.88 -5.82
C GLY A 75 1.12 -3.24 -6.26
N TYR A 76 0.91 -1.94 -5.98
CA TYR A 76 -0.38 -1.29 -6.36
C TYR A 76 -0.66 -1.25 -7.87
N ASN A 77 0.35 -1.43 -8.73
CA ASN A 77 0.10 -1.56 -10.17
C ASN A 77 -0.78 -2.78 -10.49
N ASN A 78 -0.83 -3.76 -9.57
CA ASN A 78 -1.61 -4.99 -9.66
C ASN A 78 -2.94 -4.87 -8.90
N PHE A 79 -3.39 -3.66 -8.58
CA PHE A 79 -4.64 -3.47 -7.84
C PHE A 79 -5.85 -4.04 -8.61
N SER A 80 -5.85 -3.98 -9.94
CA SER A 80 -6.90 -4.65 -10.74
C SER A 80 -6.98 -6.15 -10.48
N GLU A 81 -5.85 -6.80 -10.18
CA GLU A 81 -5.79 -8.24 -9.87
C GLU A 81 -6.43 -8.56 -8.52
N THR A 82 -6.68 -7.56 -7.67
CA THR A 82 -7.45 -7.77 -6.43
C THR A 82 -8.91 -8.09 -6.70
N LYS A 83 -9.43 -7.76 -7.89
CA LYS A 83 -10.76 -8.17 -8.35
C LYS A 83 -10.84 -9.66 -8.66
N ASP A 84 -9.71 -10.28 -8.97
CA ASP A 84 -9.62 -11.71 -9.30
C ASP A 84 -9.42 -12.57 -8.04
N LEU A 85 -9.30 -11.94 -6.86
CA LEU A 85 -9.17 -12.65 -5.60
C LEU A 85 -10.50 -13.29 -5.18
N PRO A 86 -10.46 -14.53 -4.63
CA PRO A 86 -11.64 -15.13 -4.01
C PRO A 86 -12.18 -14.26 -2.88
N THR A 87 -13.50 -14.09 -2.83
CA THR A 87 -14.20 -13.27 -1.82
C THR A 87 -14.02 -13.79 -0.39
N ASP A 88 -13.79 -15.09 -0.26
CA ASP A 88 -13.66 -15.85 0.98
C ASP A 88 -12.19 -16.15 1.34
N LEU A 89 -11.23 -15.54 0.63
CA LEU A 89 -9.81 -15.77 0.87
C LEU A 89 -9.43 -15.39 2.31
N GLU A 90 -8.97 -16.38 3.09
CA GLU A 90 -8.54 -16.18 4.48
C GLU A 90 -7.08 -15.70 4.59
N VAL A 91 -6.37 -15.63 3.47
CA VAL A 91 -4.95 -15.27 3.44
C VAL A 91 -4.77 -13.75 3.61
N PRO A 92 -3.89 -13.31 4.52
CA PRO A 92 -3.52 -11.92 4.64
C PRO A 92 -2.95 -11.36 3.33
N ILE A 93 -3.44 -10.20 2.92
CA ILE A 93 -3.01 -9.47 1.73
C ILE A 93 -2.46 -8.12 2.13
N VAL A 94 -1.30 -7.80 1.58
CA VAL A 94 -0.62 -6.52 1.80
C VAL A 94 -0.38 -5.86 0.45
N LEU A 95 -0.81 -4.61 0.31
CA LEU A 95 -0.52 -3.78 -0.86
C LEU A 95 0.39 -2.64 -0.46
N ALA A 96 1.36 -2.33 -1.31
CA ALA A 96 2.35 -1.30 -1.00
C ALA A 96 2.84 -0.53 -2.24
N LYS A 97 2.92 0.79 -2.13
CA LYS A 97 3.50 1.64 -3.18
C LYS A 97 4.05 2.93 -2.60
N SER A 98 5.12 3.41 -3.23
CA SER A 98 5.71 4.71 -2.98
C SER A 98 5.39 5.66 -4.12
N TYR A 99 5.11 6.92 -3.79
CA TYR A 99 4.91 8.04 -4.68
C TYR A 99 5.79 9.19 -4.17
N GLY A 100 6.90 9.47 -4.85
CA GLY A 100 7.90 10.44 -4.39
C GLY A 100 8.18 10.32 -2.89
N ALA A 101 7.97 11.41 -2.15
CA ALA A 101 8.16 11.48 -0.70
C ALA A 101 7.12 10.73 0.17
N VAL A 102 6.21 9.95 -0.41
CA VAL A 102 5.11 9.30 0.32
C VAL A 102 5.07 7.79 0.08
N GLY A 103 4.91 7.00 1.15
CA GLY A 103 4.65 5.57 1.09
C GLY A 103 3.23 5.27 1.56
N VAL A 104 2.54 4.39 0.84
CA VAL A 104 1.19 3.93 1.18
C VAL A 104 1.20 2.41 1.25
N SER A 105 0.57 1.84 2.28
CA SER A 105 0.25 0.43 2.30
C SER A 105 -1.12 0.12 2.87
N PHE A 106 -1.76 -0.90 2.31
CA PHE A 106 -2.98 -1.50 2.83
C PHE A 106 -2.67 -2.89 3.34
N CYS A 107 -3.28 -3.27 4.46
CA CYS A 107 -3.23 -4.64 4.94
C CYS A 107 -4.64 -5.12 5.25
N HIS A 108 -5.04 -6.20 4.57
CA HIS A 108 -6.19 -7.01 4.90
C HIS A 108 -5.72 -8.31 5.56
N LEU A 109 -6.22 -8.65 6.75
CA LEU A 109 -5.75 -9.85 7.46
C LEU A 109 -6.50 -11.14 7.07
N GLY A 110 -7.50 -11.05 6.20
CA GLY A 110 -8.42 -12.15 5.88
C GLY A 110 -9.69 -12.09 6.71
N SER A 111 -10.63 -12.99 6.43
CA SER A 111 -11.91 -13.11 7.14
C SER A 111 -11.74 -13.50 8.61
N SER A 112 -10.74 -14.32 8.92
CA SER A 112 -10.34 -14.67 10.28
C SER A 112 -8.83 -14.77 10.41
N TYR A 113 -8.26 -14.02 11.35
CA TYR A 113 -6.83 -14.02 11.60
C TYR A 113 -6.53 -13.99 13.10
N SER A 114 -5.62 -14.84 13.55
CA SER A 114 -5.21 -14.90 14.96
C SER A 114 -3.72 -14.65 15.11
N PHE A 115 -3.38 -13.89 16.16
CA PHE A 115 -2.00 -13.65 16.57
C PHE A 115 -1.89 -13.62 18.08
N THR A 116 -0.66 -13.77 18.56
CA THR A 116 -0.32 -13.72 19.96
C THR A 116 0.60 -12.54 20.24
N GLU A 117 0.27 -11.72 21.23
CA GLU A 117 1.09 -10.61 21.69
C GLU A 117 1.46 -10.77 23.17
N THR A 118 2.66 -10.35 23.54
CA THR A 118 3.09 -10.27 24.93
C THR A 118 2.92 -8.83 25.40
N LEU A 119 2.04 -8.62 26.38
CA LEU A 119 1.78 -7.32 26.99
C LEU A 119 2.49 -7.27 28.35
N LYS A 120 3.16 -6.14 28.64
CA LYS A 120 3.68 -5.86 29.98
C LYS A 120 2.62 -5.16 30.79
N ILE A 121 2.07 -5.85 31.78
CA ILE A 121 1.12 -5.30 32.75
C ILE A 121 1.73 -5.50 34.13
N ASP A 122 1.92 -4.40 34.88
CA ASP A 122 2.50 -4.41 36.23
C ASP A 122 3.84 -5.17 36.34
N ASN A 123 4.73 -4.96 35.36
CA ASN A 123 6.03 -5.64 35.22
C ASN A 123 5.96 -7.17 35.08
N LYS A 124 4.79 -7.73 34.77
CA LYS A 124 4.62 -9.13 34.39
C LYS A 124 4.30 -9.24 32.91
N ASP A 125 4.91 -10.23 32.26
CA ASP A 125 4.60 -10.57 30.88
C ASP A 125 3.30 -11.39 30.84
N MET A 126 2.30 -10.87 30.15
CA MET A 126 1.04 -11.55 29.91
C MET A 126 0.91 -11.83 28.41
N THR A 127 0.84 -13.10 28.06
CA THR A 127 0.58 -13.54 26.69
C THR A 127 -0.92 -13.48 26.41
N LYS A 128 -1.30 -12.76 25.36
CA LYS A 128 -2.68 -12.62 24.91
C LYS A 128 -2.79 -13.07 23.46
N THR A 129 -3.70 -14.00 23.19
CA THR A 129 -4.11 -14.34 21.82
C THR A 129 -5.32 -13.48 21.44
N THR A 130 -5.22 -12.80 20.31
CA THR A 130 -6.29 -11.98 19.75
C THR A 130 -6.73 -12.60 18.42
N ILE A 131 -8.05 -12.67 18.22
CA ILE A 131 -8.66 -13.13 16.98
C ILE A 131 -9.35 -11.92 16.35
N TYR A 132 -8.91 -11.55 15.15
CA TYR A 132 -9.62 -10.64 14.27
C TYR A 132 -10.58 -11.46 13.42
N ASN A 133 -11.85 -11.11 13.48
CA ASN A 133 -12.84 -11.59 12.52
C ASN A 133 -13.32 -10.37 11.76
N ASP A 134 -13.07 -10.35 10.45
CA ASP A 134 -13.69 -9.38 9.57
C ASP A 134 -14.78 -10.06 8.76
N SER A 135 -15.98 -9.50 8.81
CA SER A 135 -17.11 -10.00 8.03
C SER A 135 -17.09 -9.52 6.58
N LYS A 136 -16.19 -8.58 6.23
CA LYS A 136 -16.14 -7.99 4.90
C LYS A 136 -15.19 -8.79 3.99
N PRO A 137 -15.66 -9.25 2.83
CA PRO A 137 -14.80 -9.72 1.75
C PRO A 137 -13.73 -8.68 1.40
N ILE A 138 -12.56 -9.15 0.98
CA ILE A 138 -11.45 -8.25 0.62
C ILE A 138 -11.85 -7.25 -0.48
N GLN A 139 -12.67 -7.67 -1.43
CA GLN A 139 -13.18 -6.81 -2.50
C GLN A 139 -13.99 -5.65 -1.94
N ASP A 140 -14.95 -5.93 -1.05
CA ASP A 140 -15.77 -4.90 -0.38
C ASP A 140 -14.91 -3.98 0.48
N TRP A 141 -13.89 -4.52 1.15
CA TRP A 141 -12.94 -3.74 1.93
C TRP A 141 -12.13 -2.79 1.04
N MET A 142 -11.65 -3.27 -0.09
CA MET A 142 -10.87 -2.50 -1.07
C MET A 142 -11.73 -1.43 -1.74
N GLU A 143 -12.94 -1.77 -2.18
CA GLU A 143 -13.91 -0.80 -2.67
C GLU A 143 -14.25 0.25 -1.60
N HIS A 144 -14.30 -0.13 -0.33
CA HIS A 144 -14.57 0.79 0.76
C HIS A 144 -13.44 1.81 0.98
N TRP A 145 -12.18 1.39 0.85
CA TRP A 145 -11.03 2.31 0.94
C TRP A 145 -10.83 3.15 -0.31
N LEU A 146 -11.21 2.65 -1.49
CA LEU A 146 -10.83 3.24 -2.78
C LEU A 146 -11.99 3.87 -3.56
N SER A 147 -13.22 3.78 -3.05
CA SER A 147 -14.36 4.49 -3.63
C SER A 147 -14.30 5.98 -3.27
N PHE A 148 -13.72 6.76 -4.18
CA PHE A 148 -13.61 8.21 -4.12
C PHE A 148 -14.94 8.91 -3.77
N ASP A 149 -16.03 8.56 -4.46
CA ASP A 149 -17.36 9.16 -4.27
C ASP A 149 -17.95 8.91 -2.89
N LYS A 150 -17.57 7.81 -2.23
CA LYS A 150 -18.04 7.45 -0.89
C LYS A 150 -17.12 7.98 0.21
N PHE A 151 -15.83 8.06 -0.07
CA PHE A 151 -14.77 8.31 0.90
C PHE A 151 -14.42 9.80 1.03
N THR A 152 -14.19 10.46 -0.11
CA THR A 152 -13.67 11.82 -0.17
C THR A 152 -14.62 12.84 0.48
N PRO A 153 -15.93 12.90 0.19
CA PRO A 153 -16.81 13.88 0.83
C PRO A 153 -16.84 13.79 2.36
N LYS A 154 -16.76 12.58 2.93
CA LYS A 154 -16.82 12.34 4.38
C LYS A 154 -15.52 12.70 5.08
N LEU A 155 -14.38 12.33 4.51
CA LEU A 155 -13.07 12.67 5.03
C LEU A 155 -12.85 14.20 5.01
N LEU A 156 -13.22 14.84 3.90
CA LEU A 156 -13.13 16.28 3.72
C LEU A 156 -14.06 17.07 4.65
N SER A 157 -15.19 16.49 5.08
CA SER A 157 -16.06 17.13 6.08
C SER A 157 -15.41 17.29 7.47
N ARG A 158 -14.43 16.43 7.82
CA ARG A 158 -13.69 16.49 9.10
C ARG A 158 -12.43 17.35 9.04
N VAL A 159 -11.88 17.57 7.85
CA VAL A 159 -10.84 18.59 7.58
C VAL A 159 -11.31 19.97 8.11
N ARG A 160 -12.62 20.22 8.16
CA ARG A 160 -13.25 21.43 8.72
C ARG A 160 -13.01 21.68 10.21
N VAL A 161 -12.54 20.71 11.01
CA VAL A 161 -12.69 20.79 12.48
C VAL A 161 -11.37 20.76 13.27
N LYS A 162 -10.22 20.27 12.77
CA LYS A 162 -8.97 20.18 13.58
C LYS A 162 -7.66 20.19 12.76
N LYS A 163 -6.53 20.46 13.45
CA LYS A 163 -5.10 20.30 13.02
C LYS A 163 -4.72 19.01 12.25
N LYS A 164 -5.60 18.00 12.16
CA LYS A 164 -5.42 16.73 11.41
C LYS A 164 -5.89 16.78 9.94
N ALA A 165 -6.37 17.94 9.50
CA ALA A 165 -6.89 18.23 8.17
C ALA A 165 -5.94 17.87 7.01
N LYS A 166 -4.63 18.08 7.20
CA LYS A 166 -3.61 17.90 6.16
C LYS A 166 -3.39 16.43 5.81
N GLU A 167 -3.32 15.55 6.80
CA GLU A 167 -3.04 14.14 6.55
C GLU A 167 -4.25 13.44 5.94
N ASP A 168 -5.46 13.75 6.43
CA ASP A 168 -6.69 13.28 5.81
C ASP A 168 -6.79 13.76 4.34
N PHE A 169 -6.43 15.01 4.03
CA PHE A 169 -6.39 15.48 2.65
C PHE A 169 -5.36 14.72 1.77
N ILE A 170 -4.16 14.45 2.31
CA ILE A 170 -3.14 13.66 1.61
C ILE A 170 -3.61 12.21 1.40
N VAL A 171 -4.25 11.59 2.39
CA VAL A 171 -4.88 10.26 2.27
C VAL A 171 -5.87 10.26 1.11
N ALA A 172 -6.78 11.24 1.07
CA ALA A 172 -7.78 11.35 0.03
C ALA A 172 -7.15 11.55 -1.36
N LEU A 173 -6.17 12.45 -1.48
CA LEU A 173 -5.49 12.73 -2.75
C LEU A 173 -4.74 11.49 -3.27
N LEU A 174 -4.05 10.75 -2.40
CA LEU A 174 -3.36 9.52 -2.77
C LEU A 174 -4.31 8.41 -3.15
N ILE A 175 -5.40 8.21 -2.40
CA ILE A 175 -6.43 7.23 -2.70
C ILE A 175 -7.08 7.53 -4.06
N THR A 176 -7.35 8.81 -4.35
CA THR A 176 -7.88 9.25 -5.64
C THR A 176 -6.90 8.94 -6.77
N PHE A 177 -5.63 9.29 -6.56
CA PHE A 177 -4.59 8.98 -7.52
C PHE A 177 -4.49 7.47 -7.74
N ILE A 178 -4.53 6.67 -6.69
CA ILE A 178 -4.50 5.20 -6.76
C ILE A 178 -5.72 4.65 -7.51
N SER A 179 -6.93 5.18 -7.28
CA SER A 179 -8.16 4.70 -7.92
C SER A 179 -8.25 5.08 -9.40
N GLU A 180 -7.61 6.18 -9.80
CA GLU A 180 -7.71 6.77 -11.14
C GLU A 180 -6.47 6.47 -12.02
N SER A 181 -5.33 6.10 -11.43
CA SER A 181 -4.05 5.85 -12.12
C SER A 181 -3.96 4.49 -12.83
N GLN A 182 -4.99 4.09 -13.56
CA GLN A 182 -4.84 3.23 -14.74
C GLN A 182 -4.50 4.08 -16.00
N GLY A 183 -3.56 5.02 -15.87
CA GLY A 183 -3.04 5.81 -17.01
C GLY A 183 -3.41 7.30 -17.04
N ILE A 184 -3.91 7.88 -15.96
CA ILE A 184 -4.15 9.34 -15.87
C ILE A 184 -2.85 10.08 -15.50
N ASP A 185 -2.57 11.17 -16.22
CA ASP A 185 -1.48 12.10 -15.90
C ASP A 185 -1.72 12.72 -14.51
N LEU A 186 -0.66 12.84 -13.71
CA LEU A 186 -0.70 13.36 -12.34
C LEU A 186 -1.23 14.79 -12.25
N SER A 187 -1.05 15.61 -13.29
CA SER A 187 -1.64 16.95 -13.37
C SER A 187 -3.17 16.91 -13.37
N ASP A 188 -3.72 15.89 -14.04
CA ASP A 188 -5.15 15.74 -14.23
C ASP A 188 -5.80 15.18 -12.96
N ALA A 189 -5.14 14.21 -12.31
CA ALA A 189 -5.58 13.68 -11.01
C ALA A 189 -5.55 14.76 -9.91
N LYS A 190 -4.51 15.61 -9.88
CA LYS A 190 -4.44 16.75 -8.95
C LYS A 190 -5.63 17.69 -9.16
N SER A 191 -5.93 18.03 -10.41
CA SER A 191 -7.04 18.91 -10.76
C SER A 191 -8.39 18.29 -10.38
N GLN A 192 -8.60 16.99 -10.63
CA GLN A 192 -9.82 16.27 -10.26
C GLN A 192 -10.05 16.19 -8.75
N VAL A 193 -8.99 15.99 -7.95
CA VAL A 193 -9.07 16.02 -6.48
C VAL A 193 -9.46 17.41 -6.00
N ILE A 194 -8.84 18.46 -6.55
CA ILE A 194 -9.15 19.86 -6.22
C ILE A 194 -10.61 20.16 -6.60
N ASP A 195 -11.02 19.88 -7.83
CA ASP A 195 -12.37 20.13 -8.32
C ASP A 195 -13.42 19.38 -7.48
N THR A 196 -13.15 18.14 -7.09
CA THR A 196 -14.04 17.37 -6.24
C THR A 196 -14.07 17.89 -4.81
N PHE A 197 -12.91 18.28 -4.27
CA PHE A 197 -12.83 18.95 -2.98
C PHE A 197 -13.66 20.24 -3.00
N GLU A 198 -13.48 21.10 -4.00
CA GLU A 198 -14.22 22.35 -4.16
C GLU A 198 -15.72 22.11 -4.35
N LYS A 199 -16.10 21.19 -5.24
CA LYS A 199 -17.50 20.82 -5.51
C LYS A 199 -18.22 20.32 -4.26
N ASN A 200 -17.57 19.49 -3.44
CA ASN A 200 -18.14 18.94 -2.21
C ASN A 200 -18.07 19.91 -1.02
N ASN A 201 -17.26 20.97 -1.11
CA ASN A 201 -17.08 21.97 -0.05
C ASN A 201 -17.63 23.36 -0.39
N LYS A 202 -18.44 23.50 -1.45
CA LYS A 202 -19.09 24.74 -1.95
C LYS A 202 -19.98 25.53 -0.95
N GLY A 203 -19.94 25.23 0.34
CA GLY A 203 -20.66 25.96 1.39
C GLY A 203 -19.93 26.06 2.73
N ALA A 204 -18.68 25.64 2.83
CA ALA A 204 -17.88 25.81 4.04
C ALA A 204 -16.62 26.57 3.69
N LEU A 205 -16.60 27.84 4.08
CA LEU A 205 -15.41 28.69 4.09
C LEU A 205 -14.25 27.91 4.71
N LEU A 206 -13.30 27.48 3.88
CA LEU A 206 -11.90 27.58 4.27
C LEU A 206 -11.67 29.07 4.45
N GLU A 207 -11.72 29.57 5.68
CA GLU A 207 -11.37 30.97 5.93
C GLU A 207 -9.91 31.29 5.54
N GLU A 208 -9.12 30.28 5.15
CA GLU A 208 -7.85 30.49 4.46
C GLU A 208 -7.69 29.50 3.28
N THR A 209 -8.24 29.83 2.12
CA THR A 209 -7.90 29.21 0.82
C THR A 209 -6.39 29.15 0.57
N SER A 210 -5.63 30.08 1.16
CA SER A 210 -4.16 30.12 1.12
C SER A 210 -3.48 28.89 1.74
N ASP A 211 -4.08 28.24 2.74
CA ASP A 211 -3.49 27.08 3.39
C ASP A 211 -3.63 25.83 2.52
N LEU A 212 -4.76 25.64 1.84
CA LEU A 212 -4.95 24.55 0.89
C LEU A 212 -4.05 24.71 -0.34
N GLU A 213 -3.98 25.92 -0.91
CA GLU A 213 -3.05 26.23 -2.00
C GLU A 213 -1.58 26.06 -1.58
N LYS A 214 -1.23 26.42 -0.34
CA LYS A 214 0.08 26.16 0.24
C LYS A 214 0.34 24.66 0.44
N TYR A 215 -0.64 23.88 0.91
CA TYR A 215 -0.50 22.43 1.03
C TYR A 215 -0.38 21.76 -0.33
N LEU A 216 -1.16 22.18 -1.33
CA LEU A 216 -1.08 21.71 -2.72
C LEU A 216 0.16 22.21 -3.46
N GLY A 217 0.70 23.36 -3.06
CA GLY A 217 1.96 23.93 -3.51
C GLY A 217 3.18 23.33 -2.83
N ASP A 218 3.01 22.75 -1.63
CA ASP A 218 4.03 21.99 -0.90
C ASP A 218 4.05 20.52 -1.34
N ILE A 219 2.92 19.95 -1.81
CA ILE A 219 2.86 18.75 -2.68
C ILE A 219 3.42 19.11 -4.07
N LYS A 220 4.60 19.73 -4.08
CA LYS A 220 5.44 20.00 -5.24
C LYS A 220 5.86 18.69 -5.87
N GLU A 221 6.41 18.78 -7.09
CA GLU A 221 7.02 17.72 -7.89
C GLU A 221 7.81 16.67 -7.08
N SER A 222 8.42 17.05 -5.94
CA SER A 222 9.12 16.15 -4.99
C SER A 222 8.26 15.08 -4.30
N TYR A 223 6.95 15.28 -4.16
CA TYR A 223 6.01 14.27 -3.64
C TYR A 223 5.56 13.29 -4.72
N ILE A 224 5.90 13.56 -5.98
CA ILE A 224 5.27 12.97 -7.16
C ILE A 224 6.32 12.45 -8.17
N THR A 225 7.61 12.48 -7.82
CA THR A 225 8.63 11.78 -8.61
C THR A 225 8.37 10.27 -8.57
N PRO A 226 8.53 9.55 -9.70
CA PRO A 226 8.53 8.10 -9.69
C PRO A 226 9.60 7.62 -8.70
N GLU A 227 9.15 6.87 -7.70
CA GLU A 227 9.97 5.99 -6.87
C GLU A 227 11.19 6.63 -6.19
N PHE A 228 10.97 7.20 -5.00
CA PHE A 228 12.04 7.71 -4.14
C PHE A 228 12.60 6.58 -3.26
N HIS A 229 13.82 6.11 -3.55
CA HIS A 229 14.44 4.99 -2.82
C HIS A 229 14.42 5.07 -1.29
N PRO A 230 14.59 6.25 -0.64
CA PRO A 230 14.48 6.33 0.82
C PRO A 230 13.09 5.96 1.35
N VAL A 231 12.03 6.35 0.65
CA VAL A 231 10.65 5.98 1.02
C VAL A 231 10.42 4.50 0.81
N GLN A 232 10.89 3.94 -0.32
CA GLN A 232 10.82 2.50 -0.56
C GLN A 232 11.56 1.70 0.51
N SER A 233 12.69 2.21 1.00
CA SER A 233 13.47 1.55 2.07
C SER A 233 12.72 1.56 3.40
N VAL A 234 12.15 2.70 3.79
CA VAL A 234 11.35 2.80 5.03
C VAL A 234 10.09 1.96 4.95
N LEU A 235 9.35 2.07 3.84
CA LEU A 235 8.14 1.30 3.61
C LEU A 235 8.46 -0.21 3.54
N GLY A 236 9.50 -0.60 2.79
CA GLY A 236 9.96 -1.98 2.69
C GLY A 236 10.37 -2.58 4.03
N GLY A 237 11.09 -1.83 4.86
CA GLY A 237 11.43 -2.25 6.23
C GLY A 237 10.21 -2.42 7.12
N HIS A 238 9.25 -1.49 7.05
CA HIS A 238 7.98 -1.60 7.75
C HIS A 238 7.20 -2.86 7.31
N LEU A 239 7.03 -3.05 6.00
CA LEU A 239 6.28 -4.17 5.44
C LEU A 239 6.94 -5.51 5.76
N ALA A 240 8.26 -5.62 5.63
CA ALA A 240 8.97 -6.84 5.99
C ALA A 240 8.70 -7.22 7.46
N GLN A 241 8.69 -6.25 8.37
CA GLN A 241 8.36 -6.49 9.77
C GLN A 241 6.90 -6.91 9.97
N GLU A 242 5.95 -6.29 9.26
CA GLU A 242 4.53 -6.68 9.35
C GLU A 242 4.29 -8.08 8.77
N ILE A 243 4.93 -8.43 7.65
CA ILE A 243 4.88 -9.77 7.07
C ILE A 243 5.47 -10.81 8.02
N LEU A 244 6.57 -10.50 8.71
CA LEU A 244 7.12 -11.39 9.74
C LEU A 244 6.11 -11.63 10.87
N LYS A 245 5.42 -10.59 11.36
CA LYS A 245 4.37 -10.76 12.37
C LYS A 245 3.22 -11.61 11.83
N ILE A 246 2.82 -11.39 10.58
CA ILE A 246 1.74 -12.12 9.92
C ILE A 246 2.07 -13.61 9.85
N VAL A 247 3.24 -13.95 9.31
CA VAL A 247 3.69 -15.33 9.08
C VAL A 247 3.96 -16.06 10.39
N THR A 248 4.55 -15.37 11.37
CA THR A 248 4.86 -15.98 12.68
C THR A 248 3.67 -15.99 13.64
N LYS A 249 2.61 -15.25 13.35
CA LYS A 249 1.48 -14.98 14.26
C LYS A 249 1.93 -14.38 15.60
N MET A 250 3.06 -13.69 15.61
CA MET A 250 3.66 -13.07 16.81
C MET A 250 3.67 -11.56 16.70
N GLY A 251 3.17 -10.91 17.76
CA GLY A 251 2.98 -9.47 17.79
C GLY A 251 1.75 -9.06 16.99
N ARG A 252 1.24 -7.86 17.30
CA ARG A 252 0.08 -7.31 16.60
C ARG A 252 0.50 -6.82 15.21
N PRO A 253 0.01 -7.45 14.12
CA PRO A 253 0.20 -6.89 12.79
C PRO A 253 -0.66 -5.64 12.63
N PHE A 254 -0.19 -4.73 11.81
CA PHE A 254 -0.99 -3.63 11.31
C PHE A 254 -2.17 -4.16 10.47
N TYR A 255 -3.31 -3.48 10.55
CA TYR A 255 -4.53 -3.78 9.83
C TYR A 255 -5.17 -2.46 9.40
N GLY A 256 -5.53 -2.27 8.12
CA GLY A 256 -6.06 -1.00 7.60
C GLY A 256 -5.17 -0.32 6.56
N LEU A 257 -5.05 1.00 6.65
CA LEU A 257 -4.18 1.86 5.85
C LEU A 257 -2.97 2.37 6.67
N TYR A 258 -1.78 2.32 6.10
CA TYR A 258 -0.58 2.95 6.65
C TYR A 258 -0.04 3.96 5.65
N LEU A 259 0.36 5.11 6.18
CA LEU A 259 0.96 6.19 5.41
C LEU A 259 2.28 6.61 6.03
N TYR A 260 3.28 6.72 5.19
CA TYR A 260 4.56 7.32 5.52
C TYR A 260 4.74 8.60 4.72
N ASN A 261 5.02 9.70 5.41
CA ASN A 261 5.38 10.98 4.81
C ASN A 261 6.84 11.28 5.13
N ALA A 262 7.72 11.24 4.12
CA ALA A 262 9.15 11.48 4.29
C ALA A 262 9.48 12.96 4.55
N VAL A 263 8.63 13.90 4.12
CA VAL A 263 8.86 15.33 4.38
C VAL A 263 8.67 15.63 5.87
N GLU A 264 7.69 14.99 6.49
CA GLU A 264 7.43 15.13 7.93
C GLU A 264 8.14 14.06 8.77
N GLN A 265 8.72 13.05 8.12
CA GLN A 265 9.34 11.86 8.74
C GLN A 265 8.37 11.14 9.69
N GLN A 266 7.11 11.01 9.29
CA GLN A 266 6.05 10.43 10.11
C GLN A 266 5.37 9.25 9.42
N GLY A 267 5.20 8.17 10.17
CA GLY A 267 4.36 7.03 9.83
C GLY A 267 3.06 7.04 10.64
N ARG A 268 1.92 6.77 10.00
CA ARG A 268 0.61 6.72 10.65
C ARG A 268 -0.22 5.56 10.15
N SER A 269 -0.86 4.85 11.08
CA SER A 269 -1.78 3.75 10.80
C SER A 269 -3.23 4.19 11.04
N PHE A 270 -4.11 3.80 10.13
CA PHE A 270 -5.54 4.05 10.14
C PHE A 270 -6.24 2.70 10.12
N PRO A 271 -6.83 2.23 11.23
CA PRO A 271 -7.52 0.95 11.27
C PRO A 271 -8.77 0.97 10.39
N PRO A 272 -9.34 -0.18 9.96
CA PRO A 272 -10.58 -0.19 9.18
C PRO A 272 -11.77 0.45 9.88
N THR A 273 -11.80 0.39 11.22
CA THR A 273 -12.79 1.09 12.05
C THR A 273 -12.65 2.61 12.00
N TYR A 274 -11.52 3.14 11.54
CA TYR A 274 -11.37 4.57 11.24
C TYR A 274 -12.49 5.04 10.33
N LEU A 275 -12.84 4.23 9.32
CA LEU A 275 -13.89 4.52 8.35
C LEU A 275 -15.30 4.34 8.90
N HIS A 276 -15.53 3.32 9.73
CA HIS A 276 -16.84 3.10 10.35
C HIS A 276 -17.24 4.25 11.28
N ASN A 277 -16.27 4.86 11.95
CA ASN A 277 -16.48 6.06 12.76
C ASN A 277 -16.60 7.34 11.94
N LEU A 278 -16.56 7.29 10.59
CA LEU A 278 -16.87 8.40 9.68
C LEU A 278 -18.36 8.43 9.26
N VAL A 279 -19.19 7.48 9.72
CA VAL A 279 -20.64 7.41 9.47
C VAL A 279 -21.42 7.99 10.66
#